data_AF-A0A0Q4JIJ1-F1
#
_entry.id   AF-A0A0Q4JIJ1-F1
#
_cell.length_a   1.000
_cell.length_b   1.000
_cell.length_c   1.000
_cell.angle_alpha   90.00
_cell.angle_beta   90.00
_cell.angle_gamma   90.00
#
_symmetry.space_group_name_H-M   'P 1'
#
loop_
_entity.id
_entity.type
_entity.pdbx_description
1 polymer ?
#
loop_
_entity_poly.entity_id
_entity_poly.type
_entity_poly.pdbx_seq_one_letter_code
_entity_poly.pdbx_strand_id
1 'polypeptide(L)'
;MVAFVCYPEPWTVIDGASLAANPIDRMGWDDPGLVYRSTNITPYFTVQSQCPTPIDVIALVGTNLRNRDMVRIRVGASQAEVDGAAPVDFTMPAWSGMKADAMAAKTILRLPTPVMGKFVRVDIDATGIPGSYVQIQRLVIGSAADQIAITPNAEVGIADGSVSYDTAGITSWDKYAKTQTFKATFSYLKEKPFRQKWLPLLAKAGNSSAILFVPDYELKSNPNMLRDSQNFFAGWTAANSATWARNADYAHDGSMTAAIIEDSETSASASNFYQGVTIPTDVATYTVSAYVKKAPAGSPLARVTIEYAGVSTSSTFVAVNPATGATNFVGNGNAVDAGDYWRVWRSFANTLANTSVRIRLYPAIASATGSLSGSESAAVGKNTFSGCQIEPGGEMTDWSPTSFSAAFDNAYAAMEQNDAVFGYITKATPRHITYDYWSVEMSITSTAL
;
A
#
# COMPACT_ATOMS: atom_id res chain seq x y z
N MET A 1 16.41 2.63 -1.72
CA MET A 1 15.83 2.63 -0.36
C MET A 1 15.61 4.05 0.11
N VAL A 2 14.36 4.48 0.09
CA VAL A 2 13.89 5.75 0.67
C VAL A 2 13.36 5.43 2.07
N ALA A 3 13.52 6.35 3.03
CA ALA A 3 12.98 6.15 4.37
C ALA A 3 12.49 7.46 4.98
N PHE A 4 11.50 7.34 5.86
CA PHE A 4 11.01 8.48 6.63
C PHE A 4 11.02 8.18 8.11
N VAL A 5 11.19 9.26 8.87
CA VAL A 5 11.06 9.26 10.32
C VAL A 5 9.94 10.23 10.69
N CYS A 6 9.02 9.80 11.54
CA CYS A 6 7.96 10.63 12.07
C CYS A 6 8.01 10.62 13.60
N TYR A 7 8.03 11.82 14.18
CA TYR A 7 7.77 11.99 15.60
C TYR A 7 6.26 12.04 15.85
N PRO A 8 5.70 11.26 16.80
CA PRO A 8 4.29 11.36 17.17
C PRO A 8 4.04 12.69 17.89
N GLU A 9 3.31 13.60 17.23
CA GLU A 9 2.95 14.88 17.85
C GLU A 9 1.79 14.69 18.84
N PRO A 10 1.70 15.53 19.89
CA PRO A 10 0.60 15.46 20.84
C PRO A 10 -0.77 15.67 20.18
N TRP A 11 -1.79 15.10 20.78
CA TRP A 11 -3.18 15.24 20.35
C TRP A 11 -4.12 15.10 21.54
N THR A 12 -5.35 15.56 21.37
CA THR A 12 -6.41 15.45 22.39
C THR A 12 -7.61 14.69 21.84
N VAL A 13 -8.26 13.88 22.67
CA VAL A 13 -9.49 13.17 22.29
C VAL A 13 -10.64 14.16 22.13
N ILE A 14 -11.38 14.05 21.03
CA ILE A 14 -12.57 14.85 20.76
C ILE A 14 -13.83 13.99 20.90
N ASP A 15 -13.84 12.81 20.27
CA ASP A 15 -14.94 11.87 20.33
C ASP A 15 -14.44 10.43 20.14
N GLY A 16 -15.25 9.45 20.55
CA GLY A 16 -15.01 8.03 20.32
C GLY A 16 -15.43 7.15 21.49
N ALA A 17 -15.76 5.90 21.19
CA ALA A 17 -16.17 4.91 22.19
C ALA A 17 -14.99 4.05 22.64
N SER A 18 -14.75 4.00 23.95
CA SER A 18 -13.70 3.16 24.55
C SER A 18 -14.18 2.44 25.80
N LEU A 19 -13.55 1.30 26.11
CA LEU A 19 -13.66 0.71 27.43
C LEU A 19 -13.01 1.65 28.47
N ALA A 20 -13.67 1.85 29.61
CA ALA A 20 -13.19 2.76 30.65
C ALA A 20 -11.78 2.39 31.19
N ALA A 21 -11.45 1.10 31.19
CA ALA A 21 -10.14 0.60 31.61
C ALA A 21 -9.05 0.78 30.54
N ASN A 22 -9.41 1.10 29.29
CA ASN A 22 -8.52 1.24 28.14
C ASN A 22 -8.95 2.41 27.24
N PRO A 23 -8.93 3.65 27.77
CA PRO A 23 -9.40 4.83 27.07
C PRO A 23 -8.51 5.21 25.86
N ILE A 24 -9.06 6.04 24.96
CA ILE A 24 -8.43 6.46 23.70
C ILE A 24 -7.08 7.16 23.96
N ASP A 25 -7.01 8.01 24.99
CA ASP A 25 -5.82 8.78 25.37
C ASP A 25 -4.60 7.91 25.68
N ARG A 26 -4.76 6.63 26.04
CA ARG A 26 -3.63 5.69 26.20
C ARG A 26 -2.80 5.52 24.94
N MET A 27 -3.39 5.68 23.76
CA MET A 27 -2.63 5.67 22.51
C MET A 27 -1.63 6.83 22.39
N GLY A 28 -1.75 7.84 23.27
CA GLY A 28 -0.88 9.02 23.37
C GLY A 28 0.36 8.80 24.25
N TRP A 29 0.54 7.61 24.83
CA TRP A 29 1.69 7.26 25.67
C TRP A 29 2.65 6.29 24.95
N ASP A 30 3.95 6.36 25.28
CA ASP A 30 5.00 5.50 24.70
C ASP A 30 5.21 4.20 25.50
N ASP A 31 4.59 4.08 26.69
CA ASP A 31 4.78 2.93 27.56
C ASP A 31 4.18 1.64 26.97
N PRO A 32 4.94 0.54 26.95
CA PRO A 32 4.44 -0.74 26.46
C PRO A 32 3.30 -1.26 27.34
N GLY A 33 2.28 -1.85 26.71
CA GLY A 33 1.10 -2.41 27.40
C GLY A 33 -0.03 -1.41 27.68
N LEU A 34 0.20 -0.10 27.52
CA LEU A 34 -0.90 0.87 27.48
C LEU A 34 -1.59 0.80 26.12
N VAL A 35 -2.82 0.30 26.12
CA VAL A 35 -3.62 0.13 24.89
C VAL A 35 -4.98 0.77 25.02
N TYR A 36 -5.48 1.31 23.91
CA TYR A 36 -6.89 1.57 23.69
C TYR A 36 -7.62 0.27 23.37
N ARG A 37 -8.84 0.12 23.88
CA ARG A 37 -9.77 -0.94 23.47
C ARG A 37 -11.16 -0.37 23.23
N SER A 38 -11.72 -0.69 22.08
CA SER A 38 -13.09 -0.33 21.73
C SER A 38 -14.12 -1.19 22.47
N THR A 39 -15.37 -0.72 22.48
CA THR A 39 -16.54 -1.47 22.99
C THR A 39 -17.20 -2.36 21.93
N ASN A 40 -16.83 -2.22 20.66
CA ASN A 40 -17.40 -2.94 19.53
C ASN A 40 -16.34 -3.20 18.43
N ILE A 41 -16.72 -3.93 17.39
CA ILE A 41 -15.83 -4.32 16.27
C ILE A 41 -15.80 -3.32 15.10
N THR A 42 -16.63 -2.27 15.16
CA THR A 42 -16.65 -1.21 14.15
C THR A 42 -16.52 0.18 14.81
N PRO A 43 -15.45 0.42 15.59
CA PRO A 43 -15.34 1.66 16.34
C PRO A 43 -14.93 2.82 15.45
N TYR A 44 -15.16 4.03 15.96
CA TYR A 44 -14.51 5.22 15.46
C TYR A 44 -13.98 6.04 16.64
N PHE A 45 -12.98 6.88 16.36
CA PHE A 45 -12.52 7.93 17.25
C PHE A 45 -12.05 9.14 16.46
N THR A 46 -12.20 10.31 17.06
CA THR A 46 -11.75 11.59 16.53
C THR A 46 -10.80 12.24 17.52
N VAL A 47 -9.64 12.65 17.04
CA VAL A 47 -8.64 13.39 17.82
C VAL A 47 -8.31 14.72 17.16
N GLN A 48 -7.92 15.70 17.96
CA GLN A 48 -7.38 16.96 17.50
C GLN A 48 -5.86 16.95 17.66
N SER A 49 -5.14 16.94 16.55
CA SER A 49 -3.69 17.05 16.50
C SER A 49 -3.21 18.43 16.91
N GLN A 50 -2.17 18.46 17.74
CA GLN A 50 -1.42 19.66 18.09
C GLN A 50 -0.15 19.82 17.23
N CYS A 51 -0.02 19.04 16.15
CA CYS A 51 1.12 19.12 15.23
C CYS A 51 1.27 20.57 14.73
N PRO A 52 2.43 21.23 14.91
CA PRO A 52 2.62 22.61 14.47
C PRO A 52 2.78 22.71 12.94
N THR A 53 3.21 21.62 12.31
CA THR A 53 3.39 21.49 10.86
C THR A 53 2.17 20.85 10.19
N PRO A 54 2.07 20.89 8.85
CA PRO A 54 1.09 20.07 8.14
C PRO A 54 1.25 18.58 8.50
N ILE A 55 0.13 17.87 8.67
CA ILE A 55 0.09 16.43 8.90
C ILE A 55 0.38 15.75 7.57
N ASP A 56 1.26 14.76 7.58
CA ASP A 56 1.56 13.93 6.41
C ASP A 56 1.79 12.44 6.77
N VAL A 57 1.78 12.08 8.06
CA VAL A 57 1.77 10.70 8.54
C VAL A 57 0.66 10.51 9.54
N ILE A 58 -0.11 9.43 9.34
CA ILE A 58 -1.04 8.89 10.32
C ILE A 58 -0.77 7.40 10.42
N ALA A 59 -0.52 6.89 11.62
CA ALA A 59 -0.33 5.46 11.82
C ALA A 59 -0.98 4.92 13.09
N LEU A 60 -1.50 3.70 12.99
CA LEU A 60 -1.93 2.87 14.10
C LEU A 60 -0.84 1.82 14.32
N VAL A 61 -0.37 1.65 15.54
CA VAL A 61 0.69 0.70 15.88
C VAL A 61 0.22 -0.20 17.01
N GLY A 62 0.56 -1.48 16.93
CA GLY A 62 0.20 -2.47 17.94
C GLY A 62 -1.28 -2.83 17.86
N THR A 63 -1.80 -3.07 16.66
CA THR A 63 -3.21 -3.39 16.46
C THR A 63 -3.46 -4.90 16.51
N ASN A 64 -4.67 -5.30 16.91
CA ASN A 64 -5.15 -6.69 16.77
C ASN A 64 -5.89 -6.95 15.45
N LEU A 65 -5.86 -5.97 14.53
CA LEU A 65 -6.56 -6.03 13.25
C LEU A 65 -5.94 -7.08 12.32
N ARG A 66 -6.78 -7.71 11.51
CA ARG A 66 -6.39 -8.64 10.44
C ARG A 66 -6.15 -7.88 9.16
N ASN A 67 -5.41 -8.46 8.23
CA ASN A 67 -5.12 -7.86 6.92
C ASN A 67 -6.39 -7.48 6.13
N ARG A 68 -7.49 -8.21 6.33
CA ARG A 68 -8.79 -7.95 5.68
C ARG A 68 -9.68 -6.92 6.38
N ASP A 69 -9.33 -6.51 7.60
CA ASP A 69 -10.08 -5.47 8.31
C ASP A 69 -9.77 -4.12 7.66
N MET A 70 -10.75 -3.22 7.62
CA MET A 70 -10.63 -1.94 6.92
C MET A 70 -10.43 -0.79 7.90
N VAL A 71 -9.53 0.12 7.56
CA VAL A 71 -9.29 1.37 8.28
C VAL A 71 -9.54 2.54 7.34
N ARG A 72 -10.44 3.43 7.74
CA ARG A 72 -10.73 4.69 7.06
C ARG A 72 -10.20 5.85 7.89
N ILE A 73 -9.35 6.66 7.28
CA ILE A 73 -8.72 7.82 7.91
C ILE A 73 -9.22 9.08 7.21
N ARG A 74 -9.79 9.99 7.99
CA ARG A 74 -10.32 11.26 7.55
C ARG A 74 -9.60 12.41 8.22
N VAL A 75 -9.20 13.43 7.46
CA VAL A 75 -8.50 14.61 7.99
C VAL A 75 -9.18 15.88 7.52
N GLY A 76 -9.45 16.80 8.45
CA GLY A 76 -10.15 18.05 8.21
C GLY A 76 -9.74 19.18 9.14
N ALA A 77 -10.21 20.40 8.83
CA ALA A 77 -9.99 21.60 9.63
C ALA A 77 -10.91 21.67 10.86
N SER A 78 -12.04 20.95 10.85
CA SER A 78 -13.00 20.90 11.97
C SER A 78 -13.53 19.48 12.20
N GLN A 79 -14.14 19.25 13.37
CA GLN A 79 -14.85 18.00 13.66
C GLN A 79 -15.99 17.73 12.66
N ALA A 80 -16.75 18.76 12.30
CA ALA A 80 -17.87 18.62 11.36
C ALA A 80 -17.41 18.15 9.96
N GLU A 81 -16.25 18.59 9.50
CA GLU A 81 -15.68 18.13 8.22
C GLU A 81 -15.30 16.66 8.26
N VAL A 82 -14.63 16.21 9.33
CA VAL A 82 -14.22 14.80 9.43
C VAL A 82 -15.40 13.85 9.66
N ASP A 83 -16.49 14.34 10.25
CA ASP A 83 -17.72 13.56 10.40
C ASP A 83 -18.51 13.44 9.09
N GLY A 84 -18.46 14.49 8.25
CA GLY A 84 -19.11 14.56 6.95
C GLY A 84 -18.16 14.29 5.77
N ALA A 85 -17.90 15.34 4.98
CA ALA A 85 -17.09 15.30 3.76
C ALA A 85 -15.69 15.88 4.03
N ALA A 86 -14.79 15.03 4.51
CA ALA A 86 -13.42 15.42 4.81
C ALA A 86 -12.63 15.71 3.50
N PRO A 87 -11.79 16.75 3.46
CA PRO A 87 -10.90 17.01 2.32
C PRO A 87 -9.94 15.85 2.02
N VAL A 88 -9.57 15.11 3.06
CA VAL A 88 -8.79 13.87 2.96
C VAL A 88 -9.60 12.75 3.57
N ASP A 89 -9.84 11.71 2.77
CA ASP A 89 -10.67 10.58 3.15
C ASP A 89 -10.19 9.31 2.45
N PHE A 90 -9.50 8.47 3.23
CA PHE A 90 -8.72 7.37 2.71
C PHE A 90 -9.13 6.07 3.39
N THR A 91 -9.50 5.06 2.60
CA THR A 91 -9.90 3.73 3.11
C THR A 91 -8.94 2.67 2.60
N MET A 92 -8.32 1.93 3.51
CA MET A 92 -7.30 0.93 3.23
C MET A 92 -7.44 -0.32 4.12
N PRO A 93 -6.91 -1.48 3.72
CA PRO A 93 -6.77 -2.61 4.63
C PRO A 93 -5.87 -2.23 5.82
N ALA A 94 -6.11 -2.84 6.97
CA ALA A 94 -5.32 -2.56 8.18
C ALA A 94 -3.84 -2.81 7.93
N TRP A 95 -3.48 -3.89 7.23
CA TRP A 95 -2.12 -4.19 6.80
C TRP A 95 -2.08 -5.16 5.62
N SER A 96 -0.93 -5.23 4.95
CA SER A 96 -0.64 -6.13 3.81
C SER A 96 0.57 -7.02 4.11
N GLY A 97 0.71 -8.11 3.35
CA GLY A 97 1.83 -9.06 3.45
C GLY A 97 1.58 -10.22 4.43
N MET A 98 2.65 -10.91 4.83
CA MET A 98 2.65 -11.86 5.95
C MET A 98 3.38 -11.22 7.14
N LYS A 99 2.77 -11.24 8.34
CA LYS A 99 3.43 -10.79 9.57
C LYS A 99 3.82 -11.97 10.43
N ALA A 100 5.02 -11.92 11.00
CA ALA A 100 5.38 -12.81 12.09
C ALA A 100 4.49 -12.47 13.31
N ASP A 101 3.97 -13.49 14.00
CA ASP A 101 3.08 -13.31 15.16
C ASP A 101 3.65 -12.38 16.25
N ALA A 102 4.98 -12.32 16.35
CA ALA A 102 5.69 -11.47 17.30
C ALA A 102 5.74 -9.97 16.91
N MET A 103 5.32 -9.61 15.69
CA MET A 103 5.35 -8.24 15.19
C MET A 103 3.92 -7.72 15.09
N ALA A 104 3.48 -7.01 16.12
CA ALA A 104 2.11 -6.51 16.16
C ALA A 104 1.76 -5.66 14.93
N ALA A 105 0.52 -5.80 14.47
CA ALA A 105 0.04 -5.18 13.25
C ALA A 105 0.13 -3.65 13.35
N LYS A 106 0.35 -3.02 12.20
CA LYS A 106 0.47 -1.57 12.07
C LYS A 106 -0.54 -1.17 10.99
N THR A 107 -0.83 0.10 10.88
CA THR A 107 -1.54 0.69 9.73
C THR A 107 -0.86 2.00 9.51
N ILE A 108 -0.19 2.19 8.37
CA ILE A 108 0.62 3.38 8.14
C ILE A 108 0.10 4.04 6.87
N LEU A 109 -0.34 5.28 7.02
CA LEU A 109 -0.78 6.15 5.94
C LEU A 109 0.19 7.32 5.84
N ARG A 110 0.94 7.36 4.75
CA ARG A 110 1.65 8.55 4.28
C ARG A 110 0.71 9.35 3.38
N LEU A 111 0.34 10.57 3.77
CA LEU A 111 -0.49 11.41 2.92
C LEU A 111 0.32 11.87 1.69
N PRO A 112 -0.28 11.87 0.49
CA PRO A 112 0.43 12.27 -0.73
C PRO A 112 0.75 13.76 -0.76
N THR A 113 -0.12 14.56 -0.15
CA THR A 113 0.08 15.99 0.07
C THR A 113 -0.10 16.29 1.56
N PRO A 114 0.87 16.95 2.22
CA PRO A 114 0.73 17.38 3.60
C PRO A 114 -0.47 18.32 3.78
N VAL A 115 -1.26 18.12 4.84
CA VAL A 115 -2.53 18.81 5.07
C VAL A 115 -2.47 19.65 6.34
N MET A 116 -3.04 20.85 6.31
CA MET A 116 -3.12 21.74 7.49
C MET A 116 -4.25 21.40 8.46
N GLY A 117 -5.04 20.36 8.16
CA GLY A 117 -6.13 19.89 9.00
C GLY A 117 -5.63 19.49 10.39
N LYS A 118 -6.46 19.69 11.41
CA LYS A 118 -6.14 19.37 12.80
C LYS A 118 -6.97 18.22 13.34
N PHE A 119 -8.14 17.97 12.76
CA PHE A 119 -9.00 16.88 13.19
C PHE A 119 -8.67 15.65 12.36
N VAL A 120 -8.39 14.54 13.05
CA VAL A 120 -8.17 13.23 12.46
C VAL A 120 -9.22 12.30 13.01
N ARG A 121 -10.04 11.74 12.13
CA ARG A 121 -11.00 10.70 12.46
C ARG A 121 -10.54 9.37 11.87
N VAL A 122 -10.62 8.33 12.68
CA VAL A 122 -10.31 6.96 12.27
C VAL A 122 -11.56 6.13 12.48
N ASP A 123 -12.09 5.56 11.41
CA ASP A 123 -13.16 4.57 11.44
C ASP A 123 -12.57 3.20 11.10
N ILE A 124 -12.97 2.18 11.84
CA ILE A 124 -12.44 0.82 11.68
C ILE A 124 -13.61 -0.12 11.44
N ASP A 125 -13.47 -1.02 10.47
CA ASP A 125 -14.38 -2.15 10.25
C ASP A 125 -13.60 -3.46 10.41
N ALA A 126 -13.77 -4.10 11.56
CA ALA A 126 -13.11 -5.35 11.92
C ALA A 126 -14.10 -6.51 12.01
N THR A 127 -15.01 -6.61 11.03
CA THR A 127 -16.06 -7.63 11.02
C THR A 127 -15.53 -9.06 11.13
N GLY A 128 -15.79 -9.70 12.28
CA GLY A 128 -15.40 -11.07 12.59
C GLY A 128 -14.05 -11.22 13.32
N ILE A 129 -13.49 -10.14 13.86
CA ILE A 129 -12.27 -10.20 14.69
C ILE A 129 -12.51 -11.03 15.97
N PRO A 130 -11.58 -11.93 16.36
CA PRO A 130 -11.69 -12.64 17.64
C PRO A 130 -11.67 -11.66 18.81
N GLY A 131 -12.54 -11.87 19.81
CA GLY A 131 -12.59 -11.04 21.02
C GLY A 131 -13.64 -9.91 20.99
N SER A 132 -14.24 -9.61 19.84
CA SER A 132 -15.28 -8.58 19.70
C SER A 132 -14.84 -7.14 20.07
N TYR A 133 -13.54 -6.86 20.05
CA TYR A 133 -12.98 -5.53 20.27
C TYR A 133 -11.81 -5.26 19.31
N VAL A 134 -11.57 -3.99 19.05
CA VAL A 134 -10.37 -3.47 18.41
C VAL A 134 -9.43 -2.96 19.49
N GLN A 135 -8.16 -3.34 19.39
CA GLN A 135 -7.08 -2.88 20.26
C GLN A 135 -6.06 -2.12 19.41
N ILE A 136 -5.58 -1.00 19.94
CA ILE A 136 -4.51 -0.20 19.33
C ILE A 136 -3.61 0.28 20.47
N GLN A 137 -2.30 0.08 20.32
CA GLN A 137 -1.34 0.52 21.33
C GLN A 137 -0.96 1.99 21.15
N ARG A 138 -0.76 2.44 19.92
CA ARG A 138 -0.22 3.78 19.66
C ARG A 138 -0.85 4.40 18.41
N LEU A 139 -1.16 5.69 18.51
CA LEU A 139 -1.59 6.54 17.41
C LEU A 139 -0.49 7.56 17.12
N VAL A 140 0.09 7.49 15.92
CA VAL A 140 1.11 8.42 15.44
C VAL A 140 0.45 9.39 14.48
N ILE A 141 0.51 10.69 14.78
CA ILE A 141 0.11 11.76 13.88
C ILE A 141 1.26 12.76 13.83
N GLY A 142 1.75 13.12 12.66
CA GLY A 142 2.87 14.06 12.59
C GLY A 142 3.29 14.45 11.19
N SER A 143 4.44 15.13 11.15
CA SER A 143 5.15 15.43 9.91
C SER A 143 6.39 14.56 9.76
N ALA A 144 6.63 14.00 8.57
CA ALA A 144 7.81 13.17 8.34
C ALA A 144 9.04 13.97 7.89
N ALA A 145 10.18 13.52 8.41
CA ALA A 145 11.51 13.81 7.90
C ALA A 145 11.89 12.72 6.88
N ASP A 146 11.70 13.04 5.60
CA ASP A 146 12.00 12.15 4.47
C ASP A 146 13.47 12.22 4.06
N GLN A 147 14.02 11.10 3.57
CA GLN A 147 15.28 11.08 2.85
C GLN A 147 15.32 10.02 1.74
N ILE A 148 15.80 10.42 0.56
CA ILE A 148 15.83 9.63 -0.68
C ILE A 148 16.85 8.47 -0.64
N ALA A 149 17.83 8.51 0.25
CA ALA A 149 18.87 7.49 0.34
C ALA A 149 19.21 7.13 1.79
N ILE A 150 18.95 5.87 2.16
CA ILE A 150 19.68 5.20 3.23
C ILE A 150 21.00 4.67 2.65
N THR A 151 22.10 4.89 3.37
CA THR A 151 23.44 4.42 2.98
C THR A 151 23.46 2.88 2.91
N PRO A 152 24.22 2.23 1.99
CA PRO A 152 24.21 0.77 1.75
C PRO A 152 24.59 -0.18 2.91
N ASN A 153 24.62 0.27 4.16
CA ASN A 153 24.93 -0.55 5.34
C ASN A 153 23.82 -0.44 6.38
N ALA A 154 22.56 -0.39 5.93
CA ALA A 154 21.43 -0.49 6.83
C ALA A 154 21.38 -1.91 7.41
N GLU A 155 21.24 -2.03 8.73
CA GLU A 155 21.22 -3.31 9.43
C GLU A 155 19.88 -3.46 10.15
N VAL A 156 19.19 -4.58 9.90
CA VAL A 156 18.07 -5.03 10.71
C VAL A 156 18.58 -6.10 11.66
N GLY A 157 18.41 -5.87 12.95
CA GLY A 157 18.79 -6.81 14.00
C GLY A 157 17.58 -7.27 14.80
N ILE A 158 17.77 -8.36 15.54
CA ILE A 158 16.87 -8.80 16.60
C ILE A 158 17.66 -8.74 17.90
N ALA A 159 17.21 -7.91 18.84
CA ALA A 159 17.75 -7.86 20.18
C ALA A 159 16.91 -8.76 21.10
N ASP A 160 17.57 -9.77 21.66
CA ASP A 160 17.00 -10.61 22.70
C ASP A 160 17.33 -10.00 24.07
N GLY A 161 16.31 -9.48 24.74
CA GLY A 161 16.46 -8.91 26.08
C GLY A 161 16.59 -9.95 27.19
N SER A 162 16.58 -11.25 26.85
CA SER A 162 16.64 -12.35 27.82
C SER A 162 17.88 -12.25 28.71
N VAL A 163 17.69 -12.33 30.03
CA VAL A 163 18.78 -12.24 31.01
C VAL A 163 19.09 -13.64 31.52
N SER A 164 20.34 -14.07 31.40
CA SER A 164 20.81 -15.31 32.01
C SER A 164 21.13 -15.10 33.48
N TYR A 165 20.75 -16.04 34.33
CA TYR A 165 21.18 -16.11 35.71
C TYR A 165 21.57 -17.54 36.08
N ASP A 166 22.59 -17.67 36.93
CA ASP A 166 23.06 -18.96 37.41
C ASP A 166 22.52 -19.21 38.82
N THR A 167 21.90 -20.36 39.03
CA THR A 167 21.49 -20.81 40.36
C THR A 167 21.80 -22.29 40.51
N ALA A 168 22.56 -22.63 41.55
CA ALA A 168 22.98 -24.00 41.85
C ALA A 168 23.71 -24.73 40.68
N GLY A 169 24.49 -24.00 39.88
CA GLY A 169 25.21 -24.57 38.73
C GLY A 169 24.35 -24.82 37.49
N ILE A 170 23.10 -24.34 37.48
CA ILE A 170 22.22 -24.36 36.32
C ILE A 170 22.07 -22.92 35.81
N THR A 171 22.39 -22.70 34.53
CA THR A 171 22.11 -21.45 33.83
C THR A 171 20.65 -21.44 33.39
N SER A 172 19.86 -20.54 33.97
CA SER A 172 18.48 -20.28 33.59
C SER A 172 18.39 -18.95 32.85
N TRP A 173 17.31 -18.75 32.09
CA TRP A 173 17.09 -17.55 31.30
C TRP A 173 15.71 -16.99 31.60
N ASP A 174 15.66 -15.73 32.03
CA ASP A 174 14.41 -14.97 32.07
C ASP A 174 14.08 -14.52 30.66
N LYS A 175 13.04 -15.13 30.08
CA LYS A 175 12.62 -14.86 28.71
C LYS A 175 11.93 -13.50 28.63
N TYR A 176 12.53 -12.58 27.88
CA TYR A 176 11.91 -11.31 27.53
C TYR A 176 11.43 -11.31 26.07
N ALA A 177 10.60 -10.33 25.71
CA ALA A 177 10.19 -10.14 24.34
C ALA A 177 11.40 -9.77 23.48
N LYS A 178 11.54 -10.42 22.33
CA LYS A 178 12.55 -10.05 21.34
C LYS A 178 12.10 -8.76 20.67
N THR A 179 13.03 -7.82 20.52
CA THR A 179 12.77 -6.53 19.89
C THR A 179 13.52 -6.45 18.57
N GLN A 180 12.93 -5.82 17.56
CA GLN A 180 13.63 -5.47 16.34
C GLN A 180 14.49 -4.22 16.57
N THR A 181 15.71 -4.24 16.06
CA THR A 181 16.59 -3.06 16.01
C THR A 181 16.84 -2.68 14.56
N PHE A 182 16.94 -1.39 14.30
CA PHE A 182 17.27 -0.87 12.99
C PHE A 182 18.41 0.13 13.13
N LYS A 183 19.45 -0.04 12.32
CA LYS A 183 20.56 0.91 12.23
C LYS A 183 20.63 1.44 10.80
N ALA A 184 20.53 2.75 10.65
CA ALA A 184 20.52 3.43 9.37
C ALA A 184 21.48 4.63 9.39
N THR A 185 22.07 4.95 8.24
CA THR A 185 22.76 6.22 8.04
C THR A 185 22.11 6.99 6.90
N PHE A 186 21.56 8.16 7.23
CA PHE A 186 21.02 9.11 6.26
C PHE A 186 22.14 10.05 5.84
N SER A 187 22.70 9.82 4.66
CA SER A 187 23.79 10.64 4.12
C SER A 187 23.23 11.70 3.16
N TYR A 188 23.99 12.78 2.95
CA TYR A 188 23.68 13.85 1.99
C TYR A 188 22.33 14.55 2.27
N LEU A 189 22.03 14.79 3.55
CA LEU A 189 20.91 15.66 3.95
C LEU A 189 21.28 17.11 3.66
N LYS A 190 20.54 17.76 2.75
CA LYS A 190 20.71 19.20 2.51
C LYS A 190 20.45 19.99 3.80
N GLU A 191 21.19 21.08 3.99
CA GLU A 191 21.12 21.90 5.21
C GLU A 191 19.68 22.37 5.53
N LYS A 192 18.92 22.81 4.53
CA LYS A 192 17.54 23.28 4.74
C LYS A 192 16.62 22.17 5.31
N PRO A 193 16.45 21.00 4.66
CA PRO A 193 15.73 19.87 5.25
C PRO A 193 16.28 19.43 6.61
N PHE A 194 17.60 19.46 6.79
CA PHE A 194 18.21 19.12 8.07
C PHE A 194 17.74 20.07 9.19
N ARG A 195 17.88 21.38 9.01
CA ARG A 195 17.50 22.38 10.00
C ARG A 195 15.99 22.50 10.22
N GLN A 196 15.19 22.31 9.16
CA GLN A 196 13.74 22.52 9.22
C GLN A 196 12.96 21.28 9.69
N LYS A 197 13.47 20.06 9.41
CA LYS A 197 12.76 18.82 9.74
C LYS A 197 13.54 17.93 10.70
N TRP A 198 14.76 17.56 10.32
CA TRP A 198 15.53 16.56 11.08
C TRP A 198 15.98 17.05 12.46
N LEU A 199 16.57 18.25 12.55
CA LEU A 199 17.07 18.76 13.82
C LEU A 199 15.93 18.95 14.86
N PRO A 200 14.78 19.56 14.52
CA PRO A 200 13.63 19.60 15.44
C PRO A 200 13.12 18.22 15.83
N LEU A 201 13.05 17.27 14.88
CA LEU A 201 12.63 15.90 15.16
C LEU A 201 13.57 15.23 16.17
N LEU A 202 14.89 15.30 15.95
CA LEU A 202 15.88 14.71 16.84
C LEU A 202 15.87 15.37 18.23
N ALA A 203 15.66 16.68 18.29
CA ALA A 203 15.56 17.42 19.55
C ALA A 203 14.29 17.05 20.34
N LYS A 204 13.16 16.83 19.66
CA LYS A 204 11.90 16.40 20.28
C LYS A 204 11.96 14.94 20.75
N ALA A 205 12.46 14.05 19.89
CA ALA A 205 12.53 12.63 20.18
C ALA A 205 13.50 12.32 21.32
N GLY A 206 14.68 12.95 21.29
CA GLY A 206 15.76 12.65 22.22
C GLY A 206 16.04 11.15 22.29
N ASN A 207 16.25 10.64 23.51
CA ASN A 207 16.34 9.22 23.83
C ASN A 207 15.12 8.71 24.63
N SER A 208 14.12 9.57 24.86
CA SER A 208 13.03 9.33 25.80
C SER A 208 11.67 9.16 25.13
N SER A 209 11.52 9.57 23.87
CA SER A 209 10.27 9.44 23.12
C SER A 209 10.45 8.47 21.96
N ALA A 210 9.42 7.67 21.71
CA ALA A 210 9.42 6.77 20.58
C ALA A 210 9.10 7.50 19.28
N ILE A 211 9.72 7.06 18.19
CA ILE A 211 9.49 7.53 16.83
C ILE A 211 8.94 6.40 15.97
N LEU A 212 8.19 6.77 14.93
CA LEU A 212 7.89 5.87 13.83
C LEU A 212 8.98 6.00 12.78
N PHE A 213 9.70 4.91 12.55
CA PHE A 213 10.66 4.79 11.46
C PHE A 213 10.13 3.79 10.45
N VAL A 214 10.12 4.21 9.18
CA VAL A 214 9.70 3.32 8.10
C VAL A 214 10.81 3.26 7.05
N PRO A 215 11.59 2.16 7.05
CA PRO A 215 12.59 1.92 6.02
C PRO A 215 11.91 1.51 4.72
N ASP A 216 12.66 1.64 3.64
CA ASP A 216 12.29 1.23 2.29
C ASP A 216 10.84 1.55 1.92
N TYR A 217 10.41 2.77 2.24
CA TYR A 217 9.15 3.22 1.69
C TYR A 217 9.36 3.45 0.21
N GLU A 218 8.91 2.51 -0.59
CA GLU A 218 8.60 2.86 -1.96
C GLU A 218 7.29 3.62 -1.90
N LEU A 219 7.36 4.96 -1.93
CA LEU A 219 6.30 5.68 -2.64
C LEU A 219 6.40 5.08 -4.03
N LYS A 220 5.56 4.09 -4.35
CA LYS A 220 5.57 3.48 -5.68
C LYS A 220 5.48 4.66 -6.63
N SER A 221 6.61 4.95 -7.29
CA SER A 221 6.79 6.16 -8.09
C SER A 221 5.78 6.19 -9.23
N ASN A 222 5.20 5.03 -9.51
CA ASN A 222 4.18 4.77 -10.49
C ASN A 222 2.93 4.22 -9.79
N PRO A 223 2.08 5.07 -9.18
CA PRO A 223 0.84 4.62 -8.56
C PRO A 223 -0.03 3.95 -9.62
N ASN A 224 -0.67 2.84 -9.24
CA ASN A 224 -1.69 2.23 -10.08
C ASN A 224 -2.81 3.24 -10.33
N MET A 225 -3.00 3.63 -11.59
CA MET A 225 -3.97 4.63 -12.03
C MET A 225 -5.39 4.07 -12.12
N LEU A 226 -5.55 2.74 -12.11
CA LEU A 226 -6.86 2.09 -12.16
C LEU A 226 -7.63 2.28 -10.86
N ARG A 227 -8.96 2.26 -10.94
CA ARG A 227 -9.87 2.21 -9.78
C ARG A 227 -10.24 0.77 -9.52
N ASP A 228 -10.35 0.38 -8.25
CA ASP A 228 -10.88 -0.94 -7.89
C ASP A 228 -10.12 -2.09 -8.57
N SER A 229 -8.80 -1.95 -8.68
CA SER A 229 -7.92 -2.90 -9.36
C SER A 229 -7.94 -4.30 -8.75
N GLN A 230 -8.27 -4.41 -7.46
CA GLN A 230 -8.43 -5.68 -6.76
C GLN A 230 -9.81 -6.29 -6.88
N ASN A 231 -10.90 -5.51 -6.95
CA ASN A 231 -12.26 -6.01 -6.64
C ASN A 231 -13.26 -5.97 -7.82
N PHE A 232 -12.91 -5.39 -8.97
CA PHE A 232 -13.76 -5.31 -10.18
C PHE A 232 -15.22 -4.88 -9.92
N PHE A 233 -15.53 -4.22 -8.80
CA PHE A 233 -16.91 -3.97 -8.36
C PHE A 233 -17.46 -2.67 -8.94
N ALA A 234 -16.64 -1.64 -9.06
CA ALA A 234 -17.05 -0.36 -9.60
C ALA A 234 -15.99 0.20 -10.55
N GLY A 235 -16.44 1.00 -11.53
CA GLY A 235 -15.57 1.61 -12.54
C GLY A 235 -15.14 0.71 -13.72
N TRP A 236 -15.45 -0.59 -13.70
CA TRP A 236 -15.22 -1.49 -14.84
C TRP A 236 -16.49 -1.64 -15.68
N THR A 237 -16.33 -1.62 -17.01
CA THR A 237 -17.43 -1.68 -17.98
C THR A 237 -17.32 -2.95 -18.82
N ALA A 238 -18.42 -3.69 -18.95
CA ALA A 238 -18.54 -4.78 -19.90
C ALA A 238 -18.75 -4.23 -21.33
N ALA A 239 -18.09 -4.81 -22.32
CA ALA A 239 -18.36 -4.59 -23.73
C ALA A 239 -18.82 -5.91 -24.37
N ASN A 240 -19.79 -5.81 -25.29
CA ASN A 240 -20.45 -6.95 -25.94
C ASN A 240 -21.18 -7.83 -24.91
N SER A 241 -21.23 -9.16 -25.09
CA SER A 241 -21.92 -10.06 -24.15
C SER A 241 -20.98 -10.64 -23.08
N ALA A 242 -19.92 -9.90 -22.72
CA ALA A 242 -19.05 -10.27 -21.61
C ALA A 242 -19.87 -10.40 -20.32
N THR A 243 -19.85 -11.58 -19.71
CA THR A 243 -20.39 -11.78 -18.36
C THR A 243 -19.24 -11.95 -17.38
N TRP A 244 -19.51 -11.70 -16.10
CA TRP A 244 -18.53 -11.89 -15.05
C TRP A 244 -19.16 -12.35 -13.74
N ALA A 245 -18.44 -13.21 -13.04
CA ALA A 245 -18.66 -13.47 -11.63
C ALA A 245 -17.57 -12.72 -10.84
N ARG A 246 -17.96 -11.59 -10.26
CA ARG A 246 -17.06 -10.74 -9.47
C ARG A 246 -16.74 -11.41 -8.15
N ASN A 247 -15.49 -11.24 -7.68
CA ASN A 247 -15.04 -11.73 -6.37
C ASN A 247 -15.36 -13.22 -6.12
N ALA A 248 -15.27 -14.01 -7.19
CA ALA A 248 -15.71 -15.40 -7.20
C ALA A 248 -14.56 -16.38 -6.97
N ASP A 249 -13.32 -15.89 -6.87
CA ASP A 249 -12.12 -16.70 -6.73
C ASP A 249 -11.03 -15.96 -5.93
N TYR A 250 -10.03 -16.69 -5.45
CA TYR A 250 -8.87 -16.14 -4.76
C TYR A 250 -7.96 -15.42 -5.74
N ALA A 251 -7.76 -14.13 -5.51
CA ALA A 251 -6.80 -13.26 -6.18
C ALA A 251 -5.35 -13.65 -5.88
N HIS A 252 -4.43 -13.08 -6.66
CA HIS A 252 -2.98 -13.31 -6.53
C HIS A 252 -2.42 -12.88 -5.17
N ASP A 253 -3.12 -12.01 -4.45
CA ASP A 253 -2.81 -11.55 -3.08
C ASP A 253 -3.48 -12.41 -1.99
N GLY A 254 -4.19 -13.47 -2.37
CA GLY A 254 -4.92 -14.36 -1.47
C GLY A 254 -6.29 -13.85 -1.02
N SER A 255 -6.74 -12.68 -1.47
CA SER A 255 -8.07 -12.15 -1.16
C SER A 255 -9.15 -12.77 -2.08
N MET A 256 -10.42 -12.81 -1.65
CA MET A 256 -11.53 -13.28 -2.52
C MET A 256 -12.02 -12.16 -3.42
N THR A 257 -11.19 -11.70 -4.35
CA THR A 257 -11.51 -10.55 -5.20
C THR A 257 -11.23 -10.76 -6.69
N ALA A 258 -10.74 -11.94 -7.08
CA ALA A 258 -10.55 -12.23 -8.49
C ALA A 258 -11.89 -12.31 -9.22
N ALA A 259 -11.91 -11.81 -10.46
CA ALA A 259 -13.07 -11.85 -11.33
C ALA A 259 -12.94 -13.00 -12.34
N ILE A 260 -13.95 -13.86 -12.40
CA ILE A 260 -14.09 -14.81 -13.50
C ILE A 260 -14.84 -14.08 -14.61
N ILE A 261 -14.18 -13.90 -15.74
CA ILE A 261 -14.74 -13.22 -16.90
C ILE A 261 -15.04 -14.28 -17.95
N GLU A 262 -16.24 -14.26 -18.52
CA GLU A 262 -16.71 -15.22 -19.51
C GLU A 262 -17.17 -14.51 -20.79
N ASP A 263 -16.67 -14.99 -21.93
CA ASP A 263 -17.16 -14.67 -23.25
C ASP A 263 -18.05 -15.82 -23.72
N SER A 264 -19.35 -15.55 -23.81
CA SER A 264 -20.33 -16.48 -24.37
C SER A 264 -20.57 -16.25 -25.87
N GLU A 265 -19.98 -15.21 -26.48
CA GLU A 265 -20.19 -14.95 -27.90
C GLU A 265 -19.52 -15.99 -28.78
N THR A 266 -20.31 -16.48 -29.73
CA THR A 266 -19.80 -17.23 -30.90
C THR A 266 -19.64 -16.32 -32.12
N SER A 267 -20.05 -15.04 -32.02
CA SER A 267 -20.01 -14.04 -33.08
C SER A 267 -18.64 -13.38 -33.23
N ALA A 268 -18.42 -12.60 -34.29
CA ALA A 268 -17.09 -12.12 -34.70
C ALA A 268 -16.46 -11.02 -33.83
N SER A 269 -17.04 -10.67 -32.67
CA SER A 269 -16.52 -9.59 -31.82
C SER A 269 -16.26 -10.09 -30.41
N ALA A 270 -14.97 -10.20 -30.05
CA ALA A 270 -14.56 -10.65 -28.73
C ALA A 270 -15.13 -9.76 -27.61
N SER A 271 -15.72 -10.39 -26.60
CA SER A 271 -16.24 -9.74 -25.42
C SER A 271 -15.08 -9.31 -24.49
N ASN A 272 -15.24 -8.19 -23.79
CA ASN A 272 -14.19 -7.71 -22.89
C ASN A 272 -14.72 -6.89 -21.73
N PHE A 273 -13.88 -6.75 -20.72
CA PHE A 273 -14.05 -5.77 -19.66
C PHE A 273 -12.98 -4.70 -19.75
N TYR A 274 -13.34 -3.46 -19.51
CA TYR A 274 -12.40 -2.37 -19.61
C TYR A 274 -12.61 -1.31 -18.55
N GLN A 275 -11.54 -0.59 -18.26
CA GLN A 275 -11.55 0.62 -17.46
C GLN A 275 -10.63 1.66 -18.12
N GLY A 276 -11.13 2.88 -18.26
CA GLY A 276 -10.37 4.03 -18.76
C GLY A 276 -9.90 4.90 -17.61
N VAL A 277 -8.72 5.49 -17.76
CA VAL A 277 -8.13 6.47 -16.85
C VAL A 277 -7.69 7.69 -17.65
N THR A 278 -7.77 8.87 -17.02
CA THR A 278 -7.25 10.11 -17.61
C THR A 278 -5.75 10.16 -17.37
N ILE A 279 -4.98 10.53 -18.40
CA ILE A 279 -3.53 10.70 -18.32
C ILE A 279 -3.15 12.13 -18.72
N PRO A 280 -2.03 12.66 -18.19
CA PRO A 280 -1.47 13.91 -18.69
C PRO A 280 -1.15 13.86 -20.18
N THR A 281 -1.21 15.02 -20.82
CA THR A 281 -0.74 15.21 -22.20
C THR A 281 0.79 15.22 -22.21
N ASP A 282 1.40 14.04 -22.32
CA ASP A 282 2.84 13.83 -22.19
C ASP A 282 3.40 12.87 -23.26
N VAL A 283 4.70 12.58 -23.15
CA VAL A 283 5.41 11.55 -23.95
C VAL A 283 5.87 10.40 -23.07
N ALA A 284 5.21 10.21 -21.91
CA ALA A 284 5.59 9.15 -20.99
C ALA A 284 5.22 7.79 -21.59
N THR A 285 5.99 6.76 -21.25
CA THR A 285 5.56 5.38 -21.45
C THR A 285 4.64 5.01 -20.30
N TYR A 286 3.58 4.25 -20.59
CA TYR A 286 2.73 3.65 -19.58
C TYR A 286 2.80 2.13 -19.71
N THR A 287 2.86 1.45 -18.58
CA THR A 287 2.79 -0.01 -18.48
C THR A 287 1.39 -0.41 -18.03
N VAL A 288 0.79 -1.37 -18.72
CA VAL A 288 -0.37 -2.11 -18.24
C VAL A 288 0.08 -3.48 -17.72
N SER A 289 -0.46 -3.93 -16.61
CA SER A 289 -0.30 -5.31 -16.16
C SER A 289 -1.59 -5.89 -15.60
N ALA A 290 -1.72 -7.21 -15.62
CA ALA A 290 -2.77 -7.93 -14.92
C ALA A 290 -2.31 -9.36 -14.60
N TYR A 291 -2.97 -9.98 -13.63
CA TYR A 291 -2.77 -11.39 -13.31
C TYR A 291 -3.84 -12.23 -13.99
N VAL A 292 -3.43 -13.27 -14.69
CA VAL A 292 -4.30 -14.27 -15.32
C VAL A 292 -4.08 -15.61 -14.60
N LYS A 293 -5.14 -16.18 -14.03
CA LYS A 293 -5.02 -17.43 -13.27
C LYS A 293 -4.59 -18.57 -14.18
N LYS A 294 -3.68 -19.42 -13.69
CA LYS A 294 -3.27 -20.63 -14.41
C LYS A 294 -4.48 -21.54 -14.62
N ALA A 295 -4.59 -22.12 -15.81
CA ALA A 295 -5.73 -22.97 -16.17
C ALA A 295 -5.27 -24.30 -16.80
N PRO A 296 -6.10 -25.35 -16.82
CA PRO A 296 -5.76 -26.61 -17.47
C PRO A 296 -5.49 -26.45 -18.97
N ALA A 297 -4.75 -27.41 -19.55
CA ALA A 297 -4.52 -27.46 -21.00
C ALA A 297 -5.86 -27.47 -21.77
N GLY A 298 -5.92 -26.71 -22.87
CA GLY A 298 -7.13 -26.52 -23.68
C GLY A 298 -8.00 -25.34 -23.26
N SER A 299 -7.65 -24.62 -22.18
CA SER A 299 -8.31 -23.37 -21.81
C SER A 299 -8.11 -22.29 -22.89
N PRO A 300 -9.08 -21.39 -23.10
CA PRO A 300 -8.97 -20.32 -24.09
C PRO A 300 -7.83 -19.37 -23.75
N LEU A 301 -7.26 -18.73 -24.79
CA LEU A 301 -6.24 -17.70 -24.62
C LEU A 301 -6.84 -16.47 -23.94
N ALA A 302 -6.14 -15.92 -22.96
CA ALA A 302 -6.48 -14.64 -22.34
C ALA A 302 -5.68 -13.51 -22.98
N ARG A 303 -6.23 -12.30 -22.96
CA ARG A 303 -5.52 -11.11 -23.46
C ARG A 303 -5.76 -9.88 -22.60
N VAL A 304 -4.67 -9.14 -22.41
CA VAL A 304 -4.63 -7.84 -21.75
C VAL A 304 -4.15 -6.82 -22.76
N THR A 305 -4.93 -5.76 -22.95
CA THR A 305 -4.66 -4.71 -23.94
C THR A 305 -4.53 -3.36 -23.23
N ILE A 306 -3.57 -2.55 -23.66
CA ILE A 306 -3.51 -1.12 -23.39
C ILE A 306 -3.91 -0.38 -24.66
N GLU A 307 -4.82 0.56 -24.52
CA GLU A 307 -5.31 1.37 -25.64
C GLU A 307 -5.38 2.84 -25.22
N TYR A 308 -4.73 3.70 -25.99
CA TYR A 308 -4.89 5.14 -25.85
C TYR A 308 -6.13 5.61 -26.59
N ALA A 309 -6.90 6.49 -25.95
CA ALA A 309 -8.01 7.19 -26.55
C ALA A 309 -7.75 8.70 -26.53
N GLY A 310 -7.95 9.33 -27.68
CA GLY A 310 -7.56 10.71 -27.99
C GLY A 310 -7.81 11.03 -29.47
N VAL A 311 -6.95 11.86 -30.07
CA VAL A 311 -7.07 12.25 -31.50
C VAL A 311 -6.83 11.07 -32.46
N SER A 312 -6.01 10.10 -32.06
CA SER A 312 -5.77 8.84 -32.78
C SER A 312 -5.80 7.67 -31.81
N THR A 313 -6.67 6.68 -32.05
CA THR A 313 -6.68 5.43 -31.27
C THR A 313 -5.47 4.58 -31.64
N SER A 314 -4.65 4.25 -30.64
CA SER A 314 -3.52 3.35 -30.78
C SER A 314 -3.56 2.33 -29.65
N SER A 315 -3.18 1.08 -29.92
CA SER A 315 -3.24 0.00 -28.94
C SER A 315 -2.11 -1.00 -29.12
N THR A 316 -1.76 -1.66 -28.01
CA THR A 316 -0.87 -2.81 -27.99
C THR A 316 -1.39 -3.80 -26.94
N PHE A 317 -0.94 -5.04 -27.00
CA PHE A 317 -1.50 -6.09 -26.15
C PHE A 317 -0.46 -7.15 -25.81
N VAL A 318 -0.79 -7.92 -24.79
CA VAL A 318 -0.20 -9.21 -24.48
C VAL A 318 -1.32 -10.24 -24.44
N ALA A 319 -1.15 -11.31 -25.19
CA ALA A 319 -2.01 -12.48 -25.13
C ALA A 319 -1.19 -13.63 -24.56
N VAL A 320 -1.80 -14.39 -23.65
CA VAL A 320 -1.16 -15.44 -22.86
C VAL A 320 -1.98 -16.71 -22.93
N ASN A 321 -1.29 -17.84 -23.06
CA ASN A 321 -1.87 -19.16 -22.82
C ASN A 321 -1.88 -19.41 -21.30
N PRO A 322 -3.05 -19.47 -20.64
CA PRO A 322 -3.12 -19.62 -19.18
C PRO A 322 -2.55 -20.95 -18.68
N ALA A 323 -2.44 -21.97 -19.53
CA ALA A 323 -1.87 -23.26 -19.15
C ALA A 323 -0.34 -23.27 -19.13
N THR A 324 0.30 -22.48 -19.99
CA THR A 324 1.76 -22.56 -20.19
C THR A 324 2.51 -21.26 -19.92
N GLY A 325 1.79 -20.14 -19.79
CA GLY A 325 2.40 -18.81 -19.71
C GLY A 325 2.98 -18.30 -21.02
N ALA A 326 2.88 -19.08 -22.10
CA ALA A 326 3.39 -18.69 -23.42
C ALA A 326 2.67 -17.44 -23.93
N THR A 327 3.44 -16.45 -24.38
CA THR A 327 2.94 -15.20 -24.94
C THR A 327 3.14 -15.14 -26.45
N ASN A 328 2.32 -14.33 -27.11
CA ASN A 328 2.11 -14.42 -28.55
C ASN A 328 3.08 -13.64 -29.45
N PHE A 329 4.28 -13.29 -28.97
CA PHE A 329 5.34 -12.78 -29.84
C PHE A 329 6.72 -13.28 -29.42
N VAL A 330 7.45 -13.87 -30.38
CA VAL A 330 8.91 -13.98 -30.29
C VAL A 330 9.47 -12.56 -30.19
N GLY A 331 9.95 -12.20 -29.00
CA GLY A 331 10.64 -10.93 -28.74
C GLY A 331 9.82 -9.77 -28.19
N ASN A 332 8.56 -9.95 -27.75
CA ASN A 332 7.81 -8.81 -27.16
C ASN A 332 6.58 -9.10 -26.27
N GLY A 333 6.29 -10.34 -25.90
CA GLY A 333 5.22 -10.63 -24.92
C GLY A 333 5.81 -10.89 -23.54
N ASN A 334 5.37 -10.17 -22.51
CA ASN A 334 5.89 -10.35 -21.17
C ASN A 334 4.90 -11.10 -20.28
N ALA A 335 5.29 -12.28 -19.81
CA ALA A 335 4.61 -13.03 -18.77
C ALA A 335 5.65 -13.57 -17.79
N VAL A 336 5.34 -13.49 -16.49
CA VAL A 336 6.16 -14.08 -15.43
C VAL A 336 5.29 -14.97 -14.55
N ASP A 337 5.86 -16.06 -14.05
CA ASP A 337 5.22 -16.92 -13.07
C ASP A 337 5.06 -16.17 -11.75
N ALA A 338 3.83 -16.14 -11.22
CA ALA A 338 3.48 -15.52 -9.94
C ALA A 338 2.65 -16.50 -9.08
N GLY A 339 3.07 -17.77 -9.02
CA GLY A 339 2.40 -18.80 -8.23
C GLY A 339 1.20 -19.39 -8.96
N ASP A 340 -0.02 -19.18 -8.47
CA ASP A 340 -1.25 -19.65 -9.12
C ASP A 340 -1.64 -18.82 -10.36
N TYR A 341 -0.86 -17.78 -10.66
CA TYR A 341 -1.13 -16.80 -11.69
C TYR A 341 0.07 -16.62 -12.64
N TRP A 342 -0.23 -16.19 -13.86
CA TRP A 342 0.70 -15.50 -14.74
C TRP A 342 0.51 -14.00 -14.58
N ARG A 343 1.57 -13.26 -14.26
CA ARG A 343 1.54 -11.79 -14.35
C ARG A 343 1.96 -11.39 -15.76
N VAL A 344 1.06 -10.77 -16.50
CA VAL A 344 1.30 -10.30 -17.86
C VAL A 344 1.38 -8.80 -17.90
N TRP A 345 2.24 -8.25 -18.74
CA TRP A 345 2.36 -6.80 -18.90
C TRP A 345 2.76 -6.36 -20.29
N ARG A 346 2.47 -5.09 -20.60
CA ARG A 346 2.86 -4.45 -21.85
C ARG A 346 3.02 -2.95 -21.62
N SER A 347 4.08 -2.39 -22.17
CA SER A 347 4.34 -0.96 -22.10
C SER A 347 4.07 -0.31 -23.45
N PHE A 348 3.56 0.91 -23.44
CA PHE A 348 3.24 1.64 -24.67
C PHE A 348 3.50 3.14 -24.49
N ALA A 349 4.24 3.73 -25.43
CA ALA A 349 4.57 5.15 -25.38
C ALA A 349 3.32 6.00 -25.69
N ASN A 350 3.03 6.97 -24.83
CA ASN A 350 2.03 7.98 -25.11
C ASN A 350 2.55 8.96 -26.18
N THR A 351 1.62 9.61 -26.88
CA THR A 351 1.90 10.79 -27.70
C THR A 351 1.26 11.99 -27.03
N LEU A 352 1.78 13.20 -27.27
CA LEU A 352 1.20 14.47 -26.79
C LEU A 352 -0.24 14.73 -27.26
N ALA A 353 -0.91 13.77 -27.90
CA ALA A 353 -2.27 13.86 -28.40
C ALA A 353 -3.28 13.02 -27.60
N ASN A 354 -2.85 12.10 -26.74
CA ASN A 354 -3.79 11.29 -25.95
C ASN A 354 -3.95 11.86 -24.54
N THR A 355 -5.19 11.86 -24.08
CA THR A 355 -5.59 12.33 -22.73
C THR A 355 -6.21 11.21 -21.90
N SER A 356 -6.32 10.01 -22.47
CA SER A 356 -6.83 8.85 -21.75
C SER A 356 -6.17 7.56 -22.23
N VAL A 357 -6.06 6.61 -21.32
CA VAL A 357 -5.64 5.24 -21.59
C VAL A 357 -6.64 4.27 -20.97
N ARG A 358 -6.86 3.14 -21.61
CA ARG A 358 -7.74 2.08 -21.10
C ARG A 358 -7.03 0.74 -21.09
N ILE A 359 -7.29 -0.02 -20.04
CA ILE A 359 -7.01 -1.47 -20.02
C ILE A 359 -8.24 -2.20 -20.55
N ARG A 360 -8.03 -3.24 -21.37
CA ARG A 360 -9.07 -4.21 -21.75
C ARG A 360 -8.64 -5.63 -21.43
N LEU A 361 -9.54 -6.38 -20.82
CA LEU A 361 -9.40 -7.79 -20.46
C LEU A 361 -10.32 -8.61 -21.35
N TYR A 362 -9.72 -9.46 -22.18
CA TYR A 362 -10.43 -10.40 -23.04
C TYR A 362 -10.29 -11.79 -22.42
N PRO A 363 -11.39 -12.41 -21.97
CA PRO A 363 -11.34 -13.71 -21.31
C PRO A 363 -11.10 -14.85 -22.29
N ALA A 364 -11.40 -14.67 -23.57
CA ALA A 364 -11.23 -15.71 -24.57
C ALA A 364 -11.00 -15.06 -25.94
N ILE A 365 -9.92 -15.45 -26.61
CA ILE A 365 -9.65 -15.10 -28.01
C ILE A 365 -9.28 -16.37 -28.79
N ALA A 366 -9.68 -16.45 -30.05
CA ALA A 366 -9.44 -17.65 -30.87
C ALA A 366 -8.00 -17.73 -31.39
N SER A 367 -7.33 -16.58 -31.54
CA SER A 367 -5.98 -16.51 -32.10
C SER A 367 -5.11 -15.50 -31.37
N ALA A 368 -3.82 -15.84 -31.37
CA ALA A 368 -2.71 -15.10 -30.85
C ALA A 368 -2.29 -13.87 -31.67
N THR A 369 -2.58 -13.88 -32.98
CA THR A 369 -1.78 -13.17 -34.00
C THR A 369 -2.49 -12.00 -34.70
N GLY A 370 -3.68 -11.59 -34.25
CA GLY A 370 -4.46 -10.52 -34.88
C GLY A 370 -3.97 -9.10 -34.58
N SER A 371 -3.96 -8.20 -35.58
CA SER A 371 -3.84 -6.75 -35.34
C SER A 371 -5.19 -6.18 -34.88
N LEU A 372 -5.15 -5.30 -33.88
CA LEU A 372 -6.34 -4.74 -33.23
C LEU A 372 -7.08 -3.74 -34.13
N SER A 373 -8.02 -4.23 -34.93
CA SER A 373 -9.09 -3.42 -35.49
C SER A 373 -10.46 -4.00 -35.16
N GLY A 374 -10.77 -4.19 -33.87
CA GLY A 374 -12.14 -4.47 -33.39
C GLY A 374 -12.81 -5.78 -33.86
N SER A 375 -12.16 -6.59 -34.69
CA SER A 375 -12.73 -7.77 -35.36
C SER A 375 -11.86 -9.02 -35.19
N GLU A 376 -11.43 -9.32 -33.97
CA GLU A 376 -10.86 -10.65 -33.73
C GLU A 376 -11.95 -11.70 -33.62
N SER A 377 -11.66 -12.89 -34.16
CA SER A 377 -12.53 -14.05 -33.97
C SER A 377 -12.66 -14.30 -32.47
N ALA A 378 -13.88 -14.07 -31.95
CA ALA A 378 -14.20 -14.44 -30.58
C ALA A 378 -13.92 -15.93 -30.38
N ALA A 379 -13.53 -16.28 -29.17
CA ALA A 379 -13.61 -17.65 -28.69
C ALA A 379 -14.61 -17.67 -27.55
N VAL A 380 -15.28 -18.80 -27.38
CA VAL A 380 -16.12 -19.02 -26.21
C VAL A 380 -15.26 -19.52 -25.07
N GLY A 381 -15.45 -18.96 -23.89
CA GLY A 381 -14.89 -19.50 -22.66
C GLY A 381 -14.60 -18.43 -21.63
N LYS A 382 -13.88 -18.82 -20.58
CA LYS A 382 -13.65 -17.98 -19.42
C LYS A 382 -12.21 -18.02 -18.95
N ASN A 383 -11.78 -16.92 -18.35
CA ASN A 383 -10.52 -16.81 -17.64
C ASN A 383 -10.71 -15.99 -16.36
N THR A 384 -9.88 -16.25 -15.37
CA THR A 384 -9.89 -15.52 -14.09
C THR A 384 -8.81 -14.44 -14.10
N PHE A 385 -9.21 -13.21 -13.80
CA PHE A 385 -8.33 -12.05 -13.75
C PHE A 385 -8.24 -11.47 -12.34
N SER A 386 -7.08 -10.91 -12.00
CA SER A 386 -6.83 -10.23 -10.74
C SER A 386 -5.81 -9.09 -10.93
N GLY A 387 -5.81 -8.14 -10.01
CA GLY A 387 -4.71 -7.19 -9.82
C GLY A 387 -4.31 -6.40 -11.06
N CYS A 388 -5.28 -5.79 -11.75
CA CYS A 388 -4.97 -4.98 -12.92
C CYS A 388 -4.22 -3.70 -12.52
N GLN A 389 -3.26 -3.26 -13.32
CA GLN A 389 -2.52 -2.02 -13.08
C GLN A 389 -2.28 -1.25 -14.37
N ILE A 390 -2.45 0.07 -14.33
CA ILE A 390 -1.89 1.01 -15.30
C ILE A 390 -0.96 1.92 -14.52
N GLU A 391 0.26 2.08 -14.99
CA GLU A 391 1.28 2.85 -14.27
C GLU A 391 2.17 3.61 -15.27
N PRO A 392 2.63 4.83 -14.95
CA PRO A 392 3.68 5.46 -15.75
C PRO A 392 4.99 4.64 -15.66
N GLY A 393 5.83 4.71 -16.69
CA GLY A 393 7.07 3.95 -16.80
C GLY A 393 7.06 2.91 -17.91
N GLY A 394 8.25 2.40 -18.24
CA GLY A 394 8.45 1.37 -19.26
C GLY A 394 8.47 -0.06 -18.73
N GLU A 395 8.49 -0.24 -17.42
CA GLU A 395 8.58 -1.53 -16.74
C GLU A 395 7.38 -1.71 -15.79
N MET A 396 7.09 -2.94 -15.42
CA MET A 396 6.07 -3.22 -14.39
C MET A 396 6.68 -2.99 -13.00
N THR A 397 5.95 -2.37 -12.09
CA THR A 397 6.33 -2.35 -10.66
C THR A 397 5.58 -3.43 -9.89
N ASP A 398 5.81 -3.58 -8.59
CA ASP A 398 4.97 -4.47 -7.78
C ASP A 398 3.50 -4.05 -7.82
N TRP A 399 2.59 -5.02 -7.82
CA TRP A 399 1.17 -4.71 -7.84
C TRP A 399 0.73 -3.90 -6.63
N SER A 400 -0.13 -2.91 -6.83
CA SER A 400 -0.74 -2.13 -5.76
C SER A 400 -2.27 -2.09 -5.92
N PRO A 401 -3.03 -2.47 -4.86
CA PRO A 401 -4.49 -2.35 -4.87
C PRO A 401 -4.90 -0.88 -4.86
N THR A 402 -6.04 -0.60 -5.47
CA THR A 402 -6.68 0.73 -5.52
C THR A 402 -8.15 0.61 -5.18
N SER A 403 -8.68 1.49 -4.33
CA SER A 403 -10.11 1.47 -3.94
C SER A 403 -10.93 2.49 -4.72
N PHE A 404 -12.26 2.30 -4.73
CA PHE A 404 -13.26 3.13 -5.43
C PHE A 404 -13.12 4.65 -5.21
N SER A 405 -12.55 5.10 -4.08
CA SER A 405 -12.41 6.53 -3.76
C SER A 405 -11.13 7.19 -4.28
N ALA A 406 -10.18 6.45 -4.85
CA ALA A 406 -8.78 6.90 -4.98
C ALA A 406 -8.26 7.07 -6.43
N ALA A 407 -9.12 7.43 -7.38
CA ALA A 407 -8.73 7.51 -8.80
C ALA A 407 -7.82 8.69 -9.20
N PHE A 408 -7.38 9.49 -8.24
CA PHE A 408 -6.47 10.61 -8.45
C PHE A 408 -5.37 10.67 -7.38
N ASP A 409 -5.21 9.61 -6.57
CA ASP A 409 -4.20 9.61 -5.54
C ASP A 409 -2.84 9.28 -6.15
N ASN A 410 -2.17 10.34 -6.59
CA ASN A 410 -0.73 10.37 -6.71
C ASN A 410 -0.14 9.86 -5.40
N ALA A 411 0.30 8.61 -5.39
CA ALA A 411 1.02 7.91 -4.33
C ALA A 411 0.19 7.48 -3.11
N TYR A 412 -0.46 6.32 -3.21
CA TYR A 412 -0.62 5.45 -2.05
C TYR A 412 0.44 4.37 -2.05
N ALA A 413 1.19 4.33 -0.95
CA ALA A 413 1.69 3.09 -0.43
C ALA A 413 0.79 2.74 0.76
N ALA A 414 -0.15 1.80 0.60
CA ALA A 414 -0.41 0.90 1.71
C ALA A 414 0.91 0.14 1.90
N MET A 415 1.80 0.73 2.69
CA MET A 415 3.20 0.34 2.76
C MET A 415 3.29 -1.12 3.16
N GLU A 416 4.19 -1.91 2.57
CA GLU A 416 4.51 -3.20 3.16
C GLU A 416 5.10 -2.94 4.55
N GLN A 417 4.33 -3.25 5.58
CA GLN A 417 4.56 -2.71 6.93
C GLN A 417 5.52 -3.57 7.77
N ASN A 418 6.13 -4.58 7.15
CA ASN A 418 6.90 -5.59 7.85
C ASN A 418 8.17 -5.00 8.47
N ASP A 419 8.73 -3.97 7.83
CA ASP A 419 9.98 -3.35 8.27
C ASP A 419 9.78 -2.05 9.06
N ALA A 420 8.54 -1.59 9.22
CA ALA A 420 8.23 -0.39 9.99
C ALA A 420 8.46 -0.61 11.49
N VAL A 421 9.32 0.21 12.08
CA VAL A 421 9.69 0.16 13.50
C VAL A 421 9.06 1.35 14.23
N PHE A 422 8.32 1.06 15.30
CA PHE A 422 7.99 2.06 16.32
C PHE A 422 8.88 1.83 17.53
N GLY A 423 9.72 2.81 17.87
CA GLY A 423 10.79 2.57 18.83
C GLY A 423 11.58 3.81 19.23
N TYR A 424 12.49 3.63 20.18
CA TYR A 424 13.31 4.72 20.72
C TYR A 424 14.59 4.89 19.91
N ILE A 425 15.00 6.13 19.71
CA ILE A 425 16.33 6.46 19.21
C ILE A 425 17.35 6.11 20.30
N THR A 426 18.16 5.07 20.08
CA THR A 426 19.23 4.68 21.00
C THR A 426 20.53 5.40 20.70
N LYS A 427 20.70 5.86 19.46
CA LYS A 427 21.82 6.70 19.03
C LYS A 427 21.38 7.59 17.88
N ALA A 428 21.68 8.88 17.96
CA ALA A 428 21.61 9.81 16.84
C ALA A 428 22.89 10.66 16.82
N THR A 429 23.64 10.63 15.73
CA THR A 429 24.86 11.42 15.59
C THR A 429 24.79 12.25 14.31
N PRO A 430 24.26 13.49 14.38
CA PRO A 430 24.34 14.41 13.25
C PRO A 430 25.81 14.83 13.03
N ARG A 431 26.27 14.77 11.79
CA ARG A 431 27.61 15.22 11.39
C ARG A 431 27.51 16.13 10.17
N HIS A 432 28.19 17.27 10.22
CA HIS A 432 28.37 18.10 9.05
C HIS A 432 29.46 17.46 8.17
N ILE A 433 29.17 17.26 6.88
CA ILE A 433 30.10 16.57 5.97
C ILE A 433 30.87 17.61 5.14
N THR A 434 30.25 18.16 4.09
CA THR A 434 30.85 19.15 3.18
C THR A 434 29.73 19.87 2.40
N TYR A 435 29.96 21.10 1.93
CA TYR A 435 29.08 21.82 0.97
C TYR A 435 27.58 21.80 1.34
N ASP A 436 27.24 22.26 2.54
CA ASP A 436 25.86 22.35 3.06
C ASP A 436 25.14 21.00 3.22
N TYR A 437 25.88 19.90 3.33
CA TYR A 437 25.34 18.57 3.60
C TYR A 437 25.65 18.07 5.01
N TRP A 438 24.65 17.36 5.56
CA TRP A 438 24.70 16.67 6.83
C TRP A 438 24.54 15.16 6.63
N SER A 439 25.05 14.37 7.57
CA SER A 439 24.64 12.98 7.77
C SER A 439 24.06 12.80 9.15
N VAL A 440 23.13 11.85 9.28
CA VAL A 440 22.58 11.40 10.56
C VAL A 440 22.75 9.89 10.62
N GLU A 441 23.63 9.42 11.50
CA GLU A 441 23.67 8.01 11.90
C GLU A 441 22.60 7.80 12.98
N MET A 442 21.65 6.89 12.74
CA MET A 442 20.55 6.61 13.66
C MET A 442 20.46 5.12 13.98
N SER A 443 20.29 4.80 15.25
CA SER A 443 19.94 3.47 15.73
C SER A 443 18.61 3.55 16.48
N ILE A 444 17.71 2.63 16.14
CA ILE A 444 16.35 2.58 16.66
C ILE A 444 16.11 1.19 17.22
N THR A 445 15.56 1.11 18.42
CA THR A 445 15.13 -0.15 19.03
C THR A 445 13.62 -0.11 19.20
N SER A 446 12.93 -1.07 18.60
CA SER A 446 11.47 -1.20 18.74
C SER A 446 11.06 -1.32 20.21
N THR A 447 9.90 -0.75 20.54
CA THR A 447 9.23 -1.10 21.79
C THR A 447 8.79 -2.55 21.71
N ALA A 448 8.98 -3.33 22.78
CA ALA A 448 8.29 -4.61 22.91
C ALA A 448 6.77 -4.33 22.87
N LEU A 449 6.09 -4.84 21.84
CA LEU A 449 4.63 -4.71 21.67
C LEU A 449 3.92 -5.89 22.33
#